data_AF-A0A970UWU8-F1
#
_entry.id   AF-A0A970UWU8-F1
#
_cell.length_a   1.000
_cell.length_b   1.000
_cell.length_c   1.000
_cell.angle_alpha   90.00
_cell.angle_beta   90.00
_cell.angle_gamma   90.00
#
_symmetry.space_group_name_H-M   'P 1'
#
loop_
_entity.id
_entity.type
_entity.pdbx_description
1 polymer ?
#
loop_
_entity_poly.entity_id
_entity_poly.type
_entity_poly.pdbx_seq_one_letter_code
_entity_poly.pdbx_strand_id
1 'polypeptide(L)'
;MFKYDNKSVVADYETGYLCQIDYLGDNKLRWTSLKERTDNSPMSGEETFSFVEIADDVFFINWIEEGGLVVSQIADFKNMKVTAFMTWDDEKGRGHRGQLLHSGTLTFKE
;
A
#
# COMPACT_ATOMS: atom_id res chain seq x y z
N MET A 1 -13.60 -5.35 -11.30
CA MET A 1 -12.27 -5.80 -11.71
C MET A 1 -11.36 -4.60 -11.67
N PHE A 2 -10.19 -4.73 -11.05
CA PHE A 2 -9.27 -3.63 -10.92
C PHE A 2 -8.45 -3.50 -12.20
N LYS A 3 -8.19 -2.26 -12.66
CA LYS A 3 -7.51 -2.01 -13.95
C LYS A 3 -6.13 -2.68 -14.03
N TYR A 4 -5.45 -2.79 -12.89
CA TYR A 4 -4.10 -3.32 -12.79
C TYR A 4 -4.03 -4.73 -12.19
N ASP A 5 -5.12 -5.50 -12.26
CA ASP A 5 -5.07 -6.92 -11.93
C ASP A 5 -3.96 -7.63 -12.72
N ASN A 6 -3.21 -8.50 -12.04
CA ASN A 6 -1.99 -9.19 -12.51
C ASN A 6 -0.81 -8.26 -12.85
N LYS A 7 -0.78 -7.05 -12.28
CA LYS A 7 0.37 -6.14 -12.35
C LYS A 7 1.02 -5.96 -10.99
N SER A 8 2.31 -5.63 -11.04
CA SER A 8 3.11 -5.33 -9.86
C SER A 8 3.62 -3.90 -9.93
N VAL A 9 3.55 -3.19 -8.81
CA VAL A 9 4.10 -1.85 -8.67
C VAL A 9 4.96 -1.74 -7.43
N VAL A 10 5.97 -0.88 -7.48
CA VAL A 10 6.76 -0.48 -6.31
C VAL A 10 6.30 0.90 -5.87
N ALA A 11 5.90 1.01 -4.61
CA ALA A 11 5.66 2.26 -3.92
C ALA A 11 6.91 2.64 -3.10
N ASP A 12 7.55 3.74 -3.49
CA ASP A 12 8.71 4.32 -2.81
C ASP A 12 8.29 5.61 -2.11
N TYR A 13 8.15 5.56 -0.79
CA TYR A 13 7.68 6.66 0.03
C TYR A 13 8.83 7.47 0.62
N GLU A 14 8.64 8.78 0.71
CA GLU A 14 9.62 9.74 1.26
C GLU A 14 9.98 9.49 2.73
N THR A 15 9.11 8.80 3.48
CA THR A 15 9.39 8.36 4.86
C THR A 15 10.30 7.13 4.92
N GLY A 16 10.78 6.68 3.76
CA GLY A 16 11.65 5.53 3.57
C GLY A 16 10.92 4.21 3.48
N TYR A 17 9.59 4.15 3.46
CA TYR A 17 8.90 2.88 3.19
C TYR A 17 9.09 2.51 1.72
N LEU A 18 9.54 1.29 1.45
CA LEU A 18 9.71 0.78 0.09
C LEU A 18 8.98 -0.57 -0.01
N CYS A 19 7.91 -0.62 -0.79
CA CYS A 19 7.01 -1.77 -0.84
C CYS A 19 6.66 -2.13 -2.27
N GLN A 20 6.78 -3.40 -2.62
CA GLN A 20 6.15 -3.96 -3.82
C GLN A 20 4.69 -4.31 -3.48
N ILE A 21 3.77 -4.01 -4.40
CA ILE A 21 2.35 -4.38 -4.36
C ILE A 21 2.05 -5.18 -5.63
N ASP A 22 1.69 -6.44 -5.45
CA ASP A 22 1.23 -7.32 -6.52
C ASP A 22 -0.29 -7.38 -6.47
N TYR A 23 -0.98 -6.89 -7.51
CA TYR A 23 -2.43 -7.03 -7.62
C TYR A 23 -2.74 -8.40 -8.23
N LEU A 24 -3.22 -9.35 -7.41
CA LEU A 24 -3.31 -10.76 -7.77
C LEU A 24 -4.57 -11.15 -8.54
N GLY A 25 -5.49 -10.21 -8.79
CA GLY A 25 -6.84 -10.50 -9.25
C GLY A 25 -7.81 -10.78 -8.09
N ASP A 26 -9.10 -10.87 -8.39
CA ASP A 26 -10.17 -11.17 -7.41
C ASP A 26 -10.13 -10.31 -6.13
N ASN A 27 -9.76 -9.03 -6.28
CA ASN A 27 -9.59 -8.08 -5.18
C ASN A 27 -8.58 -8.54 -4.11
N LYS A 28 -7.57 -9.33 -4.51
CA LYS A 28 -6.43 -9.71 -3.68
C LYS A 28 -5.20 -8.92 -4.07
N LEU A 29 -4.43 -8.49 -3.08
CA LEU A 29 -3.09 -7.97 -3.27
C LEU A 29 -2.11 -8.71 -2.39
N ARG A 30 -0.84 -8.75 -2.80
CA ARG A 30 0.29 -9.08 -1.94
C ARG A 30 1.16 -7.85 -1.78
N TRP A 31 1.43 -7.44 -0.55
CA TRP A 31 2.46 -6.45 -0.28
C TRP A 31 3.76 -7.14 0.13
N THR A 32 4.90 -6.59 -0.26
CA THR A 32 6.23 -7.07 0.13
C THR A 32 7.13 -5.89 0.42
N SER A 33 7.58 -5.75 1.68
CA SER A 33 8.61 -4.78 2.05
C SER A 33 9.93 -5.13 1.37
N LEU A 34 10.48 -4.17 0.63
CA LEU A 34 11.77 -4.29 -0.05
C LEU A 34 12.94 -3.74 0.77
N LYS A 35 12.68 -3.19 1.96
CA LYS A 35 13.74 -2.82 2.90
C LYS A 35 14.41 -4.06 3.49
N GLU A 36 15.74 -4.05 3.51
CA GLU A 36 16.54 -5.08 4.16
C GLU A 36 16.20 -5.17 5.65
N ARG A 37 15.87 -6.37 6.11
CA ARG A 37 15.73 -6.71 7.53
C ARG A 37 16.99 -7.42 7.99
N THR A 38 17.27 -7.34 9.29
CA THR A 38 18.43 -7.99 9.92
C THR A 38 18.42 -9.53 9.79
N ASP A 39 17.26 -10.13 9.50
CA ASP A 39 17.08 -11.57 9.30
C ASP A 39 16.98 -11.97 7.82
N ASN A 40 17.17 -11.02 6.88
CA ASN A 40 17.01 -11.18 5.43
C ASN A 40 15.64 -11.76 4.98
N SER A 41 14.63 -11.78 5.85
CA SER A 41 13.31 -12.26 5.47
C SER A 41 12.48 -11.11 4.86
N PRO A 42 11.86 -11.31 3.68
CA PRO A 42 10.92 -10.32 3.15
C PRO A 42 9.68 -10.29 4.05
N MET A 43 9.32 -9.12 4.55
CA MET A 43 8.04 -8.94 5.23
C MET A 43 6.95 -8.81 4.16
N SER A 44 6.00 -9.74 4.13
CA SER A 44 4.93 -9.75 3.14
C SER A 44 3.61 -10.20 3.74
N GLY A 45 2.52 -9.82 3.10
CA GLY A 45 1.17 -10.25 3.46
C GLY A 45 0.25 -10.24 2.25
N GLU A 46 -0.76 -11.11 2.25
CA GLU A 46 -1.80 -11.18 1.23
C GLU A 46 -3.13 -10.74 1.79
N GLU A 47 -3.71 -9.71 1.20
CA GLU A 47 -4.88 -9.05 1.76
C GLU A 47 -6.00 -8.93 0.72
N THR A 48 -7.24 -8.97 1.20
CA THR A 48 -8.36 -8.47 0.38
C THR A 48 -8.31 -6.94 0.41
N PHE A 49 -8.37 -6.32 -0.76
CA PHE A 49 -8.46 -4.87 -0.86
C PHE A 49 -9.79 -4.41 -1.47
N SER A 50 -10.12 -3.16 -1.20
CA SER A 50 -11.23 -2.45 -1.82
C SER A 50 -10.70 -1.24 -2.56
N PHE A 51 -11.37 -0.82 -3.64
CA PHE A 51 -10.94 0.35 -4.39
C PHE A 51 -12.11 1.09 -5.02
N VAL A 52 -11.89 2.37 -5.30
CA VAL A 52 -12.74 3.20 -6.16
C VAL A 52 -11.85 4.08 -7.02
N GLU A 53 -12.17 4.20 -8.32
CA GLU A 53 -11.54 5.19 -9.18
C GLU A 53 -12.15 6.57 -8.89
N ILE A 54 -11.32 7.51 -8.47
CA ILE A 54 -11.76 8.86 -8.02
C ILE A 54 -11.47 9.95 -9.06
N ALA A 55 -10.61 9.66 -10.02
CA ALA A 55 -10.36 10.42 -11.24
C ALA A 55 -9.71 9.50 -12.29
N ASP A 56 -9.57 9.96 -13.53
CA ASP A 56 -8.90 9.23 -14.62
C ASP A 56 -7.52 8.69 -14.19
N ASP A 57 -7.43 7.37 -14.04
CA ASP A 57 -6.25 6.62 -13.60
C ASP A 57 -5.74 6.94 -12.17
N VAL A 58 -6.65 7.42 -11.32
CA VAL A 58 -6.40 7.71 -9.91
C VAL A 58 -7.36 6.89 -9.06
N PHE A 59 -6.82 6.03 -8.20
CA PHE A 59 -7.59 5.07 -7.40
C PHE A 59 -7.41 5.34 -5.93
N PHE A 60 -8.50 5.32 -5.17
CA PHE A 60 -8.48 5.20 -3.73
C PHE A 60 -8.59 3.72 -3.34
N ILE A 61 -7.51 3.15 -2.82
CA ILE A 61 -7.29 1.73 -2.54
C ILE A 61 -7.14 1.53 -1.03
N ASN A 62 -7.82 0.53 -0.46
CA ASN A 62 -7.80 0.27 0.98
C ASN A 62 -7.66 -1.21 1.29
N TRP A 63 -6.83 -1.55 2.27
CA TRP A 63 -6.76 -2.89 2.85
C TRP A 63 -6.45 -2.83 4.35
N ILE A 64 -6.64 -3.96 5.01
CA ILE A 64 -6.31 -4.16 6.42
C ILE A 64 -5.36 -5.36 6.46
N GLU A 65 -4.20 -5.19 7.08
CA GLU A 65 -3.25 -6.29 7.30
C GLU A 65 -3.69 -7.17 8.47
N GLU A 66 -3.23 -8.42 8.50
CA GLU A 66 -3.52 -9.37 9.60
C GLU A 66 -3.28 -8.78 11.01
N GLY A 67 -2.25 -7.94 11.15
CA GLY A 67 -1.90 -7.25 12.40
C GLY A 67 -2.78 -6.06 12.77
N GLY A 68 -3.82 -5.73 11.99
CA GLY A 68 -4.74 -4.62 12.26
C GLY A 68 -4.25 -3.25 11.75
N LEU A 69 -3.12 -3.21 11.02
CA LEU A 69 -2.69 -2.03 10.29
C LEU A 69 -3.64 -1.80 9.11
N VAL A 70 -4.19 -0.59 9.01
CA VAL A 70 -5.05 -0.17 7.90
C VAL A 70 -4.24 0.72 6.98
N VAL A 71 -4.30 0.45 5.68
CA VAL A 71 -3.71 1.31 4.65
C VAL A 71 -4.81 1.86 3.76
N SER A 72 -4.83 3.19 3.63
CA SER A 72 -5.68 3.94 2.71
C SER A 72 -4.81 4.72 1.74
N GLN A 73 -4.78 4.32 0.48
CA GLN A 73 -3.86 4.81 -0.53
C GLN A 73 -4.61 5.53 -1.65
N ILE A 74 -4.13 6.70 -2.06
CA ILE A 74 -4.42 7.30 -3.36
C ILE A 74 -3.27 6.92 -4.29
N ALA A 75 -3.54 6.04 -5.25
CA ALA A 75 -2.62 5.62 -6.29
C ALA A 75 -2.95 6.37 -7.59
N ASP A 76 -2.13 7.37 -7.91
CA ASP A 76 -2.21 8.14 -9.15
C ASP A 76 -1.26 7.51 -10.17
N PHE A 77 -1.78 6.56 -10.95
CA PHE A 77 -1.01 5.88 -11.99
C PHE A 77 -0.82 6.75 -13.24
N LYS A 78 -1.58 7.83 -13.39
CA LYS A 78 -1.39 8.81 -14.46
C LYS A 78 -0.08 9.58 -14.28
N ASN A 79 0.20 10.02 -13.06
CA ASN A 79 1.37 10.83 -12.70
C ASN A 79 2.45 10.03 -11.96
N MET A 80 2.23 8.72 -11.75
CA MET A 80 3.12 7.83 -11.01
C MET A 80 3.41 8.32 -9.58
N LYS A 81 2.35 8.77 -8.90
CA LYS A 81 2.40 9.28 -7.53
C LYS A 81 1.55 8.43 -6.60
N VAL A 82 1.97 8.38 -5.34
CA VAL A 82 1.21 7.72 -4.28
C VAL A 82 1.15 8.59 -3.05
N THR A 83 0.00 8.59 -2.39
CA THR A 83 -0.17 9.11 -1.03
C THR A 83 -0.90 8.05 -0.23
N ALA A 84 -0.41 7.71 0.96
CA ALA A 84 -1.08 6.76 1.82
C ALA A 84 -1.25 7.33 3.23
N PHE A 85 -2.37 6.97 3.83
CA PHE A 85 -2.62 7.10 5.25
C PHE A 85 -2.60 5.70 5.85
N MET A 86 -1.67 5.48 6.78
CA MET A 86 -1.57 4.25 7.55
C MET A 86 -2.01 4.52 8.98
N THR A 87 -2.69 3.56 9.59
CA THR A 87 -3.01 3.61 11.02
C THR A 87 -2.97 2.23 11.62
N TRP A 88 -2.52 2.12 12.86
CA TRP A 88 -2.37 0.89 13.63
C TRP A 88 -2.71 1.15 15.10
N ASP A 89 -2.80 0.11 15.91
CA ASP A 89 -3.08 0.25 17.34
C ASP A 89 -1.88 0.88 18.07
N ASP A 90 -2.15 1.95 18.83
CA ASP A 90 -1.18 2.61 19.69
C ASP A 90 -1.90 3.19 20.91
N GLU A 91 -1.72 2.54 22.07
CA GLU A 91 -2.34 2.94 23.34
C GLU A 91 -2.08 4.40 23.74
N LYS A 92 -0.97 4.99 23.29
CA LYS A 92 -0.63 6.39 23.60
C LYS A 92 -1.24 7.38 22.61
N GLY A 93 -1.69 6.90 21.46
CA GLY A 93 -2.26 7.69 20.39
C GLY A 93 -3.68 8.18 20.70
N ARG A 94 -4.08 9.29 20.06
CA ARG A 94 -5.47 9.78 20.15
C ARG A 94 -6.41 8.71 19.56
N GLY A 95 -7.41 8.30 20.34
CA GLY A 95 -8.31 7.22 19.93
C GLY A 95 -7.64 5.83 19.89
N HIS A 96 -6.51 5.67 20.57
CA HIS A 96 -5.69 4.46 20.62
C HIS A 96 -5.10 4.06 19.26
N ARG A 97 -4.80 5.06 18.42
CA ARG A 97 -4.27 4.84 17.07
C ARG A 97 -2.98 5.61 16.82
N GLY A 98 -2.01 4.91 16.28
CA GLY A 98 -0.88 5.50 15.57
C GLY A 98 -1.30 5.88 14.16
N GLN A 99 -0.62 6.86 13.58
CA GLN A 99 -0.89 7.27 12.20
C GLN A 99 0.37 7.70 11.48
N LEU A 100 0.38 7.50 10.17
CA LEU A 100 1.39 8.02 9.26
C LEU A 100 0.70 8.44 7.96
N LEU A 101 0.83 9.71 7.61
CA LEU A 101 0.53 10.20 6.26
C LEU A 101 1.86 10.34 5.53
N HIS A 102 1.99 9.70 4.37
CA HIS A 102 3.20 9.79 3.56
C HIS A 102 2.90 9.75 2.07
N SER A 103 3.82 10.33 1.31
CA SER A 103 3.75 10.44 -0.14
C SER A 103 5.00 9.85 -0.77
N GLY A 104 4.90 9.53 -2.06
CA GLY A 104 5.94 8.85 -2.79
C GLY A 104 5.66 8.75 -4.27
N THR A 105 6.39 7.86 -4.92
CA THR A 105 6.23 7.51 -6.34
C THR A 105 5.82 6.06 -6.52
N LEU A 106 5.13 5.80 -7.61
CA LEU A 106 4.84 4.45 -8.10
C LEU A 106 5.75 4.14 -9.28
N THR A 107 6.19 2.89 -9.41
CA THR A 107 6.87 2.39 -10.60
C THR A 107 6.35 1.01 -10.93
N PHE A 108 5.92 0.77 -12.18
CA PHE A 108 5.58 -0.59 -12.61
C PHE A 108 6.83 -1.47 -12.61
N LYS A 109 6.68 -2.69 -12.11
CA LYS A 109 7.73 -3.70 -12.23
C LYS A 109 7.65 -4.30 -13.64
N GLU A 110 8.81 -4.47 -14.27
CA GLU A 110 8.96 -5.18 -15.55
C GLU A 110 8.60 -6.67 -15.43
#